data_AF-A0A8J3YGU9-F1
#
_entry.id   AF-A0A8J3YGU9-F1
#
_cell.length_a   1.000
_cell.length_b   1.000
_cell.length_c   1.000
_cell.angle_alpha   90.00
_cell.angle_beta   90.00
_cell.angle_gamma   90.00
#
_symmetry.space_group_name_H-M   'P 1'
#
loop_
_entity.id
_entity.type
_entity.pdbx_description
1 polymer ?
#
loop_
_entity_poly.entity_id
_entity_poly.type
_entity_poly.pdbx_seq_one_letter_code
_entity_poly.pdbx_strand_id
1 'polypeptide(L)'
;MLADRYAGLVDAILFQIETVEDSHPLGHLDGLLREYVRERLESQRRNLDRCDSRRDLESAVSGVVQLGHEYATLRRQLFVDLHNYGPEPPWRLVGSRHVRRFAVRAQFTFISKRRSYALRHTGAAASGAATWELSVIRDSLTEPVVHVVTVVDEKPLALVNVPAALSADEEDLLQLYYGFDALGRSVHLAGPSD
;
A
#
# COMPACT_ATOMS: atom_id res chain seq x y z
N MET A 1 13.29 -31.99 3.90
CA MET A 1 12.10 -31.93 4.79
C MET A 1 11.04 -30.99 4.18
N LEU A 2 9.78 -31.06 4.63
CA LEU A 2 8.69 -30.20 4.14
C LEU A 2 8.99 -28.70 4.34
N ALA A 3 9.61 -28.36 5.47
CA ALA A 3 10.08 -27.02 5.80
C ALA A 3 11.07 -26.48 4.75
N ASP A 4 12.08 -27.28 4.36
CA ASP A 4 13.07 -26.88 3.34
C ASP A 4 12.41 -26.59 1.98
N ARG A 5 11.39 -27.37 1.60
CA ARG A 5 10.64 -27.16 0.34
C ARG A 5 9.84 -25.86 0.37
N TYR A 6 9.26 -25.51 1.51
CA TYR A 6 8.54 -24.25 1.66
C TYR A 6 9.49 -23.05 1.73
N ALA A 7 10.62 -23.17 2.44
CA ALA A 7 11.67 -22.16 2.44
C ALA A 7 12.13 -21.85 1.01
N GLY A 8 12.40 -22.89 0.21
CA GLY A 8 12.73 -22.72 -1.21
C GLY A 8 11.63 -22.05 -2.04
N LEU A 9 10.34 -22.24 -1.70
CA LEU A 9 9.24 -21.50 -2.34
C LEU A 9 9.26 -20.02 -1.95
N VAL A 10 9.41 -19.71 -0.67
CA VAL A 10 9.49 -18.32 -0.19
C VAL A 10 10.66 -17.60 -0.84
N ASP A 11 11.83 -18.24 -0.92
CA ASP A 11 13.01 -17.70 -1.58
C ASP A 11 12.76 -17.48 -3.08
N ALA A 12 12.09 -18.42 -3.75
CA ALA A 12 11.72 -18.27 -5.16
C ALA A 12 10.75 -17.09 -5.41
N ILE A 13 9.78 -16.88 -4.50
CA ILE A 13 8.86 -15.74 -4.58
C ILE A 13 9.58 -14.43 -4.25
N LEU A 14 10.50 -14.42 -3.29
CA LEU A 14 11.34 -13.24 -3.03
C LEU A 14 12.18 -12.88 -4.25
N PHE A 15 12.83 -13.86 -4.88
CA PHE A 15 13.58 -13.66 -6.12
C PHE A 15 12.70 -13.12 -7.25
N GLN A 16 11.47 -13.63 -7.40
CA GLN A 16 10.51 -13.09 -8.36
C GLN A 16 10.18 -11.63 -8.07
N ILE A 17 9.93 -11.29 -6.80
CA ILE A 17 9.65 -9.92 -6.36
C ILE A 17 10.81 -9.01 -6.73
N GLU A 18 12.04 -9.37 -6.36
CA GLU A 18 13.26 -8.60 -6.66
C GLU A 18 13.45 -8.42 -8.18
N THR A 19 13.23 -9.46 -8.97
CA THR A 19 13.32 -9.37 -10.44
C THR A 19 12.29 -8.40 -11.02
N VAL A 20 11.05 -8.42 -10.51
CA VAL A 20 10.01 -7.47 -10.92
C VAL A 20 10.32 -6.07 -10.41
N GLU A 21 10.99 -5.95 -9.26
CA GLU A 21 11.51 -4.69 -8.75
C GLU A 21 12.48 -4.02 -9.71
N ASP A 22 13.48 -4.77 -10.15
CA ASP A 22 14.50 -4.32 -11.08
C ASP A 22 13.93 -4.00 -12.46
N SER A 23 12.97 -4.81 -12.93
CA SER A 23 12.38 -4.65 -14.27
C SER A 23 11.42 -3.46 -14.38
N HIS A 24 10.85 -3.03 -13.26
CA HIS A 24 9.80 -1.99 -13.21
C HIS A 24 10.08 -1.02 -12.06
N PRO A 25 11.12 -0.17 -12.15
CA PRO A 25 11.47 0.77 -11.09
C PRO A 25 10.36 1.81 -10.90
N LEU A 26 10.01 2.12 -9.64
CA LEU A 26 8.96 3.09 -9.29
C LEU A 26 9.50 4.30 -8.49
N GLY A 27 10.81 4.37 -8.28
CA GLY A 27 11.45 5.46 -7.53
C GLY A 27 11.07 5.39 -6.06
N HIS A 28 10.62 6.49 -5.46
CA HIS A 28 10.27 6.51 -4.03
C HIS A 28 9.10 5.61 -3.63
N LEU A 29 8.23 5.23 -4.59
CA LEU A 29 7.20 4.21 -4.33
C LEU A 29 7.79 2.83 -4.03
N ASP A 30 9.04 2.56 -4.45
CA ASP A 30 9.72 1.29 -4.21
C ASP A 30 9.89 1.02 -2.71
N GLY A 31 10.31 2.02 -1.94
CA GLY A 31 10.50 1.86 -0.49
C GLY A 31 9.20 1.44 0.21
N LEU A 32 8.11 2.12 -0.12
CA LEU A 32 6.79 1.89 0.50
C LEU A 32 6.22 0.52 0.15
N LEU A 33 6.33 0.11 -1.11
CA LEU A 33 5.80 -1.17 -1.59
C LEU A 33 6.67 -2.35 -1.13
N ARG A 34 7.99 -2.17 -1.10
CA ARG A 34 8.95 -3.18 -0.65
C ARG A 34 8.78 -3.49 0.84
N GLU A 35 8.60 -2.47 1.67
CA GLU A 35 8.33 -2.67 3.10
C GLU A 35 7.07 -3.51 3.30
N TYR A 36 5.98 -3.14 2.63
CA TYR A 36 4.71 -3.86 2.71
C TYR A 36 4.83 -5.34 2.28
N VAL A 37 5.46 -5.61 1.12
CA VAL A 37 5.52 -6.99 0.61
C VAL A 37 6.42 -7.87 1.49
N ARG A 38 7.50 -7.30 2.05
CA ARG A 38 8.40 -8.00 2.99
C ARG A 38 7.70 -8.32 4.30
N GLU A 39 6.99 -7.38 4.90
CA GLU A 39 6.18 -7.63 6.09
C GLU A 39 5.15 -8.73 5.86
N ARG A 40 4.51 -8.73 4.68
CA ARG A 40 3.51 -9.72 4.32
C ARG A 40 4.13 -11.10 4.13
N LEU A 41 5.27 -11.20 3.44
CA LEU A 41 6.04 -12.44 3.30
C LEU A 41 6.46 -13.01 4.65
N GLU A 42 7.01 -12.18 5.54
CA GLU A 42 7.39 -12.60 6.89
C GLU A 42 6.20 -13.06 7.73
N SER A 43 5.05 -12.39 7.59
CA SER A 43 3.79 -12.84 8.20
C SER A 43 3.38 -14.23 7.68
N GLN A 44 3.50 -14.48 6.38
CA GLN A 44 3.22 -15.81 5.80
C GLN A 44 4.24 -16.87 6.22
N ARG A 45 5.50 -16.49 6.39
CA ARG A 45 6.53 -17.38 6.92
C ARG A 45 6.20 -17.83 8.34
N ARG A 46 5.77 -16.91 9.21
CA ARG A 46 5.32 -17.25 10.58
C ARG A 46 4.05 -18.08 10.63
N ASN A 47 3.15 -17.93 9.64
CA ASN A 47 1.96 -18.78 9.56
C ASN A 47 2.31 -20.25 9.29
N LEU A 48 3.42 -20.51 8.58
CA LEU A 48 3.91 -21.87 8.35
C LEU A 48 4.27 -22.58 9.65
N ASP A 49 4.93 -21.87 10.58
CA ASP A 49 5.32 -22.44 11.88
C ASP A 49 4.12 -22.94 12.69
N ARG A 50 2.91 -22.55 12.29
CA ARG A 50 1.63 -22.92 12.93
C ARG A 50 0.81 -23.91 12.11
N CYS A 51 1.27 -24.36 10.94
CA CYS A 51 0.56 -25.34 10.12
C CYS A 51 0.70 -26.73 10.74
N ASP A 52 -0.41 -27.31 11.19
CA ASP A 52 -0.48 -28.67 11.74
C ASP A 52 -1.12 -29.69 10.77
N SER A 53 -1.74 -29.21 9.69
CA SER A 53 -2.36 -30.06 8.66
C SER A 53 -1.86 -29.78 7.24
N ARG A 54 -2.05 -30.75 6.34
CA ARG A 54 -1.78 -30.57 4.90
C ARG A 54 -2.62 -29.46 4.28
N ARG A 55 -3.83 -29.22 4.80
CA ARG A 55 -4.74 -28.19 4.32
C ARG A 55 -4.23 -26.79 4.68
N ASP A 56 -3.68 -26.62 5.88
CA ASP A 56 -3.10 -25.35 6.29
C ASP A 56 -1.85 -25.03 5.47
N LEU A 57 -1.04 -26.05 5.19
CA LEU A 57 0.10 -25.91 4.30
C LEU A 57 -0.31 -25.49 2.89
N GLU A 58 -1.33 -26.14 2.31
CA GLU A 58 -1.86 -25.78 0.99
C GLU A 58 -2.34 -24.32 0.96
N SER A 59 -3.04 -23.89 2.01
CA SER A 59 -3.51 -22.51 2.16
C SER A 59 -2.34 -21.52 2.29
N ALA A 60 -1.31 -21.86 3.07
CA ALA A 60 -0.13 -21.01 3.26
C ALA A 60 0.66 -20.85 1.95
N VAL A 61 0.91 -21.97 1.24
CA VAL A 61 1.57 -21.99 -0.08
C VAL A 61 0.79 -21.15 -1.08
N SER A 62 -0.53 -21.35 -1.16
CA SER A 62 -1.39 -20.58 -2.07
C SER A 62 -1.33 -19.08 -1.76
N GLY A 63 -1.32 -18.70 -0.47
CA GLY A 63 -1.19 -17.30 -0.04
C GLY A 63 0.14 -16.66 -0.42
N VAL A 64 1.26 -17.39 -0.37
CA VAL A 64 2.58 -16.90 -0.76
C VAL A 64 2.68 -16.73 -2.28
N VAL A 65 2.21 -17.70 -3.06
CA VAL A 65 2.19 -17.62 -4.53
C VAL A 65 1.29 -16.48 -4.99
N GLN A 66 0.10 -16.34 -4.40
CA GLN A 66 -0.83 -15.26 -4.70
C GLN A 66 -0.20 -13.89 -4.42
N LEU A 67 0.49 -13.73 -3.28
CA LEU A 67 1.18 -12.48 -2.95
C LEU A 67 2.20 -12.07 -4.01
N GLY A 68 3.06 -12.99 -4.45
CA GLY A 68 4.04 -12.73 -5.50
C GLY A 68 3.38 -12.30 -6.82
N HIS A 69 2.31 -12.98 -7.21
CA HIS A 69 1.55 -12.65 -8.42
C HIS A 69 0.84 -11.29 -8.35
N GLU A 70 0.16 -11.01 -7.23
CA GLU A 70 -0.53 -9.75 -7.00
C GLU A 70 0.45 -8.57 -6.98
N TYR A 71 1.59 -8.72 -6.29
CA TYR A 71 2.64 -7.70 -6.26
C TYR A 71 3.21 -7.42 -7.65
N ALA A 72 3.58 -8.47 -8.40
CA ALA A 72 4.12 -8.31 -9.74
C ALA A 72 3.12 -7.62 -10.69
N THR A 73 1.83 -7.93 -10.56
CA THR A 73 0.78 -7.31 -11.36
C THR A 73 0.58 -5.84 -10.98
N LEU A 74 0.47 -5.53 -9.69
CA LEU A 74 0.38 -4.16 -9.18
C LEU A 74 1.57 -3.33 -9.68
N ARG A 75 2.77 -3.88 -9.57
CA ARG A 75 4.00 -3.17 -9.93
C ARG A 75 4.06 -2.81 -11.42
N ARG A 76 3.73 -3.77 -12.31
CA ARG A 76 3.61 -3.50 -13.76
C ARG A 76 2.59 -2.41 -14.04
N GLN A 77 1.45 -2.44 -13.36
CA GLN A 77 0.40 -1.46 -13.54
C GLN A 77 0.84 -0.05 -13.11
N LEU A 78 1.48 0.07 -11.94
CA LEU A 78 2.01 1.36 -11.46
C LEU A 78 3.12 1.89 -12.36
N PHE A 79 3.98 1.00 -12.88
CA PHE A 79 5.03 1.39 -13.81
C PHE A 79 4.43 1.97 -15.09
N VAL A 80 3.38 1.34 -15.63
CA VAL A 80 2.63 1.86 -16.77
C VAL A 80 2.01 3.22 -16.43
N ASP A 81 1.36 3.37 -15.26
CA ASP A 81 0.75 4.63 -14.85
C ASP A 81 1.78 5.78 -14.72
N LEU A 82 3.02 5.48 -14.33
CA LEU A 82 4.11 6.46 -14.22
C LEU A 82 4.72 6.87 -15.55
N HIS A 83 4.79 5.95 -16.52
CA HIS A 83 5.62 6.13 -17.73
C HIS A 83 4.82 6.24 -19.03
N ASN A 84 3.54 5.85 -19.02
CA ASN A 84 2.70 5.91 -20.21
C ASN A 84 1.66 7.01 -20.06
N TYR A 85 1.58 7.87 -21.07
CA TYR A 85 0.50 8.84 -21.17
C TYR A 85 -0.83 8.12 -21.43
N GLY A 86 -1.87 8.47 -20.68
CA GLY A 86 -3.17 7.83 -20.79
C GLY A 86 -4.23 8.52 -19.93
N PRO A 87 -5.39 7.86 -19.72
CA PRO A 87 -6.40 8.30 -18.78
C PRO A 87 -5.81 8.52 -17.38
N GLU A 88 -6.49 9.33 -16.60
CA GLU A 88 -6.09 9.57 -15.22
C GLU A 88 -6.03 8.24 -14.42
N PRO A 89 -4.88 7.88 -13.83
CA PRO A 89 -4.68 6.55 -13.26
C PRO A 89 -5.49 6.39 -11.96
N PRO A 90 -6.08 5.20 -11.72
CA PRO A 90 -6.90 4.95 -10.55
C PRO A 90 -6.04 4.75 -9.29
N TRP A 91 -6.67 4.85 -8.12
CA TRP A 91 -6.11 4.28 -6.90
C TRP A 91 -6.09 2.75 -7.00
N ARG A 92 -4.90 2.17 -6.82
CA ARG A 92 -4.68 0.72 -6.81
C ARG A 92 -4.54 0.24 -5.37
N LEU A 93 -5.14 -0.89 -5.09
CA LEU A 93 -5.23 -1.43 -3.74
C LEU A 93 -4.13 -2.46 -3.56
N VAL A 94 -3.40 -2.35 -2.45
CA VAL A 94 -2.28 -3.21 -2.13
C VAL A 94 -2.72 -4.22 -1.07
N GLY A 95 -2.54 -5.50 -1.38
CA GLY A 95 -2.91 -6.61 -0.51
C GLY A 95 -4.22 -7.29 -0.86
N SER A 96 -4.53 -8.33 -0.06
CA SER A 96 -5.68 -9.18 -0.28
C SER A 96 -7.01 -8.41 -0.16
N ARG A 97 -8.01 -8.85 -0.92
CA ARG A 97 -9.37 -8.27 -0.95
C ARG A 97 -10.03 -8.10 0.43
N HIS A 98 -9.66 -8.94 1.40
CA HIS A 98 -10.28 -8.95 2.73
C HIS A 98 -9.63 -7.98 3.73
N VAL A 99 -8.39 -7.55 3.50
CA VAL A 99 -7.64 -6.66 4.40
C VAL A 99 -6.94 -5.60 3.57
N ARG A 100 -7.73 -4.66 3.04
CA ARG A 100 -7.23 -3.51 2.28
C ARG A 100 -6.85 -2.40 3.25
N ARG A 101 -5.56 -2.30 3.51
CA ARG A 101 -4.96 -1.33 4.46
C ARG A 101 -3.92 -0.44 3.79
N PHE A 102 -3.79 -0.56 2.48
CA PHE A 102 -2.83 0.19 1.70
C PHE A 102 -3.39 0.43 0.30
N ALA A 103 -3.41 1.68 -0.12
CA ALA A 103 -3.73 2.09 -1.47
C ALA A 103 -2.61 2.97 -2.02
N VAL A 104 -2.38 2.90 -3.33
CA VAL A 104 -1.32 3.65 -4.01
C VAL A 104 -1.84 4.16 -5.34
N ARG A 105 -1.45 5.38 -5.68
CA ARG A 105 -1.78 6.01 -6.95
C ARG A 105 -0.51 6.61 -7.53
N ALA A 106 -0.07 6.07 -8.65
CA ALA A 106 1.08 6.60 -9.36
C ALA A 106 0.60 7.46 -10.53
N GLN A 107 1.17 8.66 -10.71
CA GLN A 107 0.76 9.58 -11.76
C GLN A 107 1.93 9.93 -12.68
N PHE A 108 1.66 10.03 -13.98
CA PHE A 108 2.65 10.35 -15.02
C PHE A 108 3.37 11.68 -14.76
N THR A 109 4.65 11.62 -14.41
CA THR A 109 5.43 12.76 -13.89
C THR A 109 6.15 13.58 -14.96
N PHE A 110 6.36 13.05 -16.18
CA PHE A 110 7.31 13.62 -17.15
C PHE A 110 6.96 15.04 -17.66
N ILE A 111 5.67 15.38 -17.75
CA ILE A 111 5.23 16.69 -18.29
C ILE A 111 4.49 17.52 -17.24
N SER A 112 3.86 16.87 -16.26
CA SER A 112 2.71 17.47 -15.56
C SER A 112 2.96 17.88 -14.10
N LYS A 113 4.18 17.70 -13.55
CA LYS A 113 4.49 17.87 -12.11
C LYS A 113 3.48 17.15 -11.19
N ARG A 114 2.80 16.13 -11.71
CA ARG A 114 1.78 15.38 -11.00
C ARG A 114 2.41 14.54 -9.90
N ARG A 115 1.72 14.48 -8.77
CA ARG A 115 2.19 13.81 -7.57
C ARG A 115 1.70 12.36 -7.56
N SER A 116 2.52 11.47 -7.03
CA SER A 116 2.09 10.12 -6.68
C SER A 116 1.75 10.06 -5.19
N TYR A 117 0.83 9.19 -4.82
CA TYR A 117 0.27 9.11 -3.48
C TYR A 117 0.25 7.68 -2.98
N ALA A 118 0.47 7.51 -1.69
CA ALA A 118 0.36 6.23 -1.00
C ALA A 118 -0.36 6.46 0.34
N LEU A 119 -1.45 5.73 0.59
CA LEU A 119 -2.26 5.81 1.80
C LEU A 119 -2.22 4.47 2.54
N ARG A 120 -1.57 4.43 3.70
CA ARG A 120 -1.32 3.20 4.47
C ARG A 120 -1.85 3.31 5.90
N HIS A 121 -2.52 2.26 6.37
CA HIS A 121 -2.88 2.12 7.78
C HIS A 121 -1.67 1.63 8.58
N THR A 122 -1.25 2.37 9.60
CA THR A 122 -0.05 2.06 10.39
C THR A 122 -0.33 1.54 11.78
N GLY A 123 -1.57 1.63 12.27
CA GLY A 123 -1.93 1.05 13.56
C GLY A 123 -3.14 1.71 14.19
N ALA A 124 -3.21 1.63 15.51
CA ALA A 124 -4.18 2.36 16.31
C ALA A 124 -3.43 3.26 17.30
N ALA A 125 -3.91 4.49 17.45
CA ALA A 125 -3.49 5.40 18.50
C ALA A 125 -3.92 4.88 19.88
N ALA A 126 -3.31 5.41 20.94
CA ALA A 126 -3.67 5.07 22.32
C ALA A 126 -5.16 5.36 22.66
N SER A 127 -5.78 6.30 21.93
CA SER A 127 -7.21 6.61 22.03
C SER A 127 -8.13 5.58 21.38
N GLY A 128 -7.59 4.57 20.68
CA GLY A 128 -8.34 3.61 19.88
C GLY A 128 -8.67 4.09 18.46
N ALA A 129 -8.34 5.34 18.10
CA ALA A 129 -8.45 5.84 16.72
C ALA A 129 -7.47 5.12 15.80
N ALA A 130 -7.86 4.82 14.56
CA ALA A 130 -6.97 4.22 13.58
C ALA A 130 -5.98 5.27 13.02
N THR A 131 -4.71 4.94 12.96
CA THR A 131 -3.67 5.82 12.41
C THR A 131 -3.37 5.44 10.97
N TRP A 132 -3.32 6.45 10.11
CA TRP A 132 -3.00 6.32 8.70
C TRP A 132 -1.93 7.30 8.29
N GLU A 133 -1.15 6.94 7.27
CA GLU A 133 -0.11 7.76 6.67
C GLU A 133 -0.45 8.00 5.20
N LEU A 134 -0.49 9.26 4.80
CA LEU A 134 -0.48 9.68 3.41
C LEU A 134 0.94 10.12 3.04
N SER A 135 1.60 9.37 2.17
CA SER A 135 2.86 9.78 1.54
C SER A 135 2.58 10.45 0.21
N VAL A 136 3.11 11.67 0.03
CA VAL A 136 3.01 12.49 -1.18
C VAL A 136 4.38 12.56 -1.84
N ILE A 137 4.46 12.10 -3.09
CA ILE A 137 5.69 11.98 -3.87
C ILE A 137 5.59 12.96 -5.03
N ARG A 138 6.32 14.07 -4.95
CA ARG A 138 6.23 15.18 -5.92
C ARG A 138 7.12 14.97 -7.13
N ASP A 139 8.28 14.36 -6.92
CA ASP A 139 9.18 13.89 -7.97
C ASP A 139 9.92 12.63 -7.49
N SER A 140 10.65 11.96 -8.37
CA SER A 140 11.38 10.74 -8.06
C SER A 140 12.70 10.96 -7.32
N LEU A 141 13.12 12.21 -7.08
CA LEU A 141 14.41 12.57 -6.50
C LEU A 141 14.29 13.11 -5.07
N THR A 142 13.14 13.63 -4.69
CA THR A 142 12.83 14.22 -3.39
C THR A 142 12.15 13.22 -2.49
N GLU A 143 12.55 13.19 -1.21
CA GLU A 143 11.92 12.30 -0.25
C GLU A 143 10.40 12.56 -0.16
N PRO A 144 9.59 11.50 0.02
CA PRO A 144 8.15 11.66 0.18
C PRO A 144 7.82 12.54 1.39
N VAL A 145 6.87 13.46 1.21
CA VAL A 145 6.28 14.17 2.35
C VAL A 145 5.24 13.25 2.98
N VAL A 146 5.37 12.98 4.27
CA VAL A 146 4.46 12.09 4.99
C VAL A 146 3.55 12.88 5.91
N HIS A 147 2.24 12.69 5.76
CA HIS A 147 1.22 13.24 6.62
C HIS A 147 0.55 12.11 7.41
N VAL A 148 0.63 12.18 8.74
CA VAL A 148 -0.09 11.27 9.62
C VAL A 148 -1.49 11.82 9.86
N VAL A 149 -2.51 11.00 9.66
CA VAL A 149 -3.91 11.31 9.95
C VAL A 149 -4.47 10.30 10.93
N THR A 150 -5.44 10.73 11.75
CA THR A 150 -6.16 9.82 12.63
C THR A 150 -7.60 9.71 12.19
N VAL A 151 -8.12 8.48 12.21
CA VAL A 151 -9.47 8.13 11.78
C VAL A 151 -10.22 7.60 12.98
N VAL A 152 -11.26 8.32 13.37
CA VAL A 152 -12.21 7.88 14.39
C VAL A 152 -13.40 7.26 13.66
N ASP A 153 -13.57 5.95 13.82
CA ASP A 153 -14.69 5.24 13.20
C ASP A 153 -16.00 5.62 13.92
N GLU A 154 -16.64 6.68 13.45
CA GLU A 154 -18.00 7.06 13.82
C GLU A 154 -19.00 6.49 12.81
N LYS A 155 -20.21 6.14 13.28
CA LYS A 155 -21.29 5.71 12.40
C LYS A 155 -22.21 6.91 12.16
N PRO A 156 -22.54 7.29 10.90
CA PRO A 156 -22.34 6.52 9.67
C PRO A 156 -21.04 6.84 8.88
N LEU A 157 -20.29 7.88 9.25
CA LEU A 157 -19.12 8.37 8.54
C LEU A 157 -17.93 8.41 9.48
N ALA A 158 -16.79 7.87 9.05
CA ALA A 158 -15.57 7.97 9.84
C ALA A 158 -15.02 9.41 9.78
N LEU A 159 -14.66 9.97 10.92
CA LEU A 159 -14.07 11.30 11.02
C LEU A 159 -12.56 11.19 10.85
N VAL A 160 -11.99 11.94 9.90
CA VAL A 160 -10.56 11.99 9.64
C VAL A 160 -10.03 13.33 10.13
N ASN A 161 -9.19 13.30 11.16
CA ASN A 161 -8.51 14.49 11.64
C ASN A 161 -7.31 14.76 10.74
N VAL A 162 -7.36 15.88 10.03
CA VAL A 162 -6.35 16.28 9.05
C VAL A 162 -5.36 17.28 9.69
N PRO A 163 -4.04 17.08 9.57
CA PRO A 163 -3.07 18.06 10.07
C PRO A 163 -3.09 19.34 9.23
N ALA A 164 -2.80 20.49 9.86
CA ALA A 164 -2.84 21.80 9.21
C ALA A 164 -2.01 21.88 7.92
N ALA A 165 -0.83 21.26 7.92
CA ALA A 165 0.06 21.21 6.76
C ALA A 165 -0.57 20.51 5.54
N LEU A 166 -1.39 19.48 5.76
CA LEU A 166 -2.12 18.80 4.69
C LEU A 166 -3.34 19.62 4.26
N SER A 167 -4.03 20.27 5.20
CA SER A 167 -5.21 21.08 4.90
C SER A 167 -4.94 22.31 4.02
N ALA A 168 -3.68 22.75 3.94
CA ALA A 168 -3.27 23.89 3.15
C ALA A 168 -3.13 23.58 1.63
N ASP A 169 -3.07 22.31 1.24
CA ASP A 169 -2.97 21.87 -0.16
C ASP A 169 -4.26 21.13 -0.56
N GLU A 170 -5.14 21.81 -1.29
CA GLU A 170 -6.45 21.28 -1.71
C GLU A 170 -6.33 20.00 -2.55
N GLU A 171 -5.25 19.86 -3.34
CA GLU A 171 -5.04 18.67 -4.15
C GLU A 171 -4.72 17.47 -3.24
N ASP A 172 -3.79 17.64 -2.29
CA ASP A 172 -3.39 16.56 -1.39
C ASP A 172 -4.57 16.13 -0.48
N LEU A 173 -5.39 17.08 -0.03
CA LEU A 173 -6.66 16.83 0.67
C LEU A 173 -7.65 15.99 -0.17
N LEU A 174 -7.82 16.36 -1.43
CA LEU A 174 -8.73 15.66 -2.33
C LEU A 174 -8.24 14.23 -2.61
N GLN A 175 -6.93 14.05 -2.73
CA GLN A 175 -6.33 12.72 -2.89
C GLN A 175 -6.46 11.87 -1.65
N LEU A 176 -6.37 12.46 -0.44
CA LEU A 176 -6.67 11.75 0.80
C LEU A 176 -8.10 11.18 0.78
N TYR A 177 -9.08 12.01 0.40
CA TYR A 177 -10.48 11.59 0.28
C TYR A 177 -10.65 10.45 -0.72
N TYR A 178 -10.10 10.58 -1.93
CA TYR A 178 -10.19 9.54 -2.96
C TYR A 178 -9.45 8.25 -2.58
N GLY A 179 -8.36 8.35 -1.81
CA GLY A 179 -7.66 7.19 -1.28
C GLY A 179 -8.53 6.39 -0.31
N PHE A 180 -9.25 7.06 0.60
CA PHE A 180 -10.20 6.40 1.49
C PHE A 180 -11.42 5.82 0.75
N ASP A 181 -11.96 6.56 -0.21
CA ASP A 181 -13.06 6.07 -1.05
C ASP A 181 -12.67 4.79 -1.81
N ALA A 182 -11.47 4.75 -2.39
CA ALA A 182 -10.93 3.55 -3.06
C ALA A 182 -10.76 2.36 -2.09
N LEU A 183 -10.46 2.62 -0.82
CA LEU A 183 -10.42 1.62 0.25
C LEU A 183 -11.83 1.19 0.72
N GLY A 184 -12.89 1.77 0.16
CA GLY A 184 -14.28 1.51 0.53
C GLY A 184 -14.69 2.15 1.86
N ARG A 185 -14.03 3.24 2.26
CA ARG A 185 -14.31 3.98 3.50
C ARG A 185 -14.93 5.33 3.17
N SER A 186 -16.18 5.52 3.59
CA SER A 186 -16.82 6.83 3.56
C SER A 186 -16.31 7.66 4.75
N VAL A 187 -15.66 8.79 4.44
CA VAL A 187 -14.99 9.64 5.42
C VAL A 187 -15.50 11.08 5.37
N HIS A 188 -15.47 11.75 6.51
CA HIS A 188 -15.57 13.20 6.62
C HIS A 188 -14.23 13.77 7.07
N LEU A 189 -13.68 14.71 6.31
CA LEU A 189 -12.42 15.37 6.66
C LEU A 189 -12.73 16.50 7.66
N ALA A 190 -12.35 16.31 8.92
CA ALA A 190 -12.36 17.37 9.90
C ALA A 190 -11.25 18.38 9.58
N GLY A 191 -11.52 19.66 9.81
CA GLY A 191 -10.55 20.74 9.66
C GLY A 191 -9.30 20.56 10.53
N PRO A 192 -8.31 21.46 10.39
CA PRO A 192 -7.01 21.32 11.03
C PRO A 192 -7.15 21.08 12.53
N SER A 193 -6.55 19.99 12.99
CA SER A 193 -6.33 19.76 14.43
C SER A 193 -4.98 20.37 14.79
N ASP A 194 -4.98 21.35 15.70
CA ASP A 194 -3.78 21.97 16.27
C ASP A 194 -3.03 21.03 17.22
#